data_AF-A0A7K2VIK2-F1
#
_entry.id   AF-A0A7K2VIK2-F1
#
_cell.length_a   1.000
_cell.length_b   1.000
_cell.length_c   1.000
_cell.angle_alpha   90.00
_cell.angle_beta   90.00
_cell.angle_gamma   90.00
#
_symmetry.space_group_name_H-M   'P 1'
#
loop_
_entity.id
_entity.type
_entity.pdbx_description
1 polymer ?
#
loop_
_entity_poly.entity_id
_entity_poly.type
_entity_poly.pdbx_seq_one_letter_code
_entity_poly.pdbx_strand_id
1 'polypeptide(L)' 'MTTLLVIAKEPRPGRVKTRLTPPFTPGQAAALAEAALTDTLRAVAAAP' A
#
# COMPACT_ATOMS: atom_id res chain seq x y z
N MET A 1 -1.30 6.45 -26.09
CA MET A 1 -1.52 5.23 -25.29
C MET A 1 -0.57 5.32 -24.11
N THR A 2 -1.09 5.51 -22.90
CA THR A 2 -0.27 5.68 -21.70
C THR A 2 -0.27 4.37 -20.93
N THR A 3 0.91 3.86 -20.60
CA THR A 3 1.03 2.67 -19.74
C THR A 3 1.44 3.12 -18.35
N LEU A 4 0.65 2.74 -17.35
CA LEU A 4 0.94 3.00 -15.94
C LEU A 4 1.39 1.71 -15.26
N LEU A 5 2.53 1.75 -14.57
CA LEU A 5 3.07 0.63 -13.79
C LEU A 5 3.06 0.98 -12.30
N VAL A 6 2.40 0.15 -11.49
CA VAL A 6 2.39 0.27 -10.03
C VAL A 6 3.33 -0.77 -9.43
N ILE A 7 4.39 -0.32 -8.77
CA ILE A 7 5.30 -1.18 -8.00
C ILE A 7 4.86 -1.18 -6.54
N ALA A 8 4.55 -2.36 -6.03
CA ALA A 8 4.10 -2.53 -4.65
C ALA A 8 4.87 -3.65 -3.95
N LYS A 9 4.87 -3.60 -2.61
CA LYS A 9 5.38 -4.66 -1.73
C LYS A 9 4.20 -5.30 -1.02
N GLU A 10 4.24 -6.62 -0.89
CA GLU A 10 3.20 -7.38 -0.18
C GLU A 10 2.97 -6.86 1.25
N PRO A 11 1.72 -6.55 1.64
CA PRO A 11 1.36 -6.02 2.97
C PRO A 11 1.55 -7.03 4.10
N ARG A 12 2.79 -7.38 4.43
CA ARG A 12 3.12 -8.30 5.52
C ARG A 12 3.46 -7.56 6.83
N PRO A 13 2.86 -7.93 7.97
CA PRO A 13 3.24 -7.38 9.28
C PRO A 13 4.75 -7.43 9.52
N GLY A 14 5.32 -6.32 9.98
CA GLY A 14 6.75 -6.20 10.26
C GLY A 14 7.65 -6.13 9.02
N ARG A 15 7.09 -6.18 7.81
CA ARG A 15 7.85 -6.09 6.55
C ARG A 15 7.52 -4.85 5.73
N VAL A 16 6.32 -4.28 5.89
CA VAL A 16 5.90 -3.04 5.23
C VAL A 16 5.73 -1.92 6.24
N LYS A 17 5.91 -0.68 5.78
CA LYS A 17 5.64 0.54 6.55
C LYS A 17 6.21 0.49 7.99
N THR A 18 7.41 -0.08 8.15
CA THR A 18 8.01 -0.34 9.48
C THR A 18 8.29 0.92 10.28
N ARG A 19 8.46 2.07 9.61
CA ARG A 19 8.57 3.39 10.25
C ARG A 19 7.28 3.89 10.91
N LEU A 20 6.14 3.22 10.68
CA LEU A 20 4.87 3.53 11.35
C LEU A 20 4.73 2.85 12.72
N THR A 21 5.67 1.99 13.10
CA THR A 21 5.74 1.38 14.43
C THR A 21 6.77 2.16 15.26
N PRO A 22 6.48 2.55 16.52
CA PRO A 22 5.41 2.04 17.40
C PRO A 22 4.01 2.67 17.33
N PRO A 23 3.72 3.84 16.71
CA PRO A 23 2.35 4.39 16.71
C PRO A 23 1.28 3.41 16.21
N PHE A 24 1.65 2.54 15.27
CA PHE A 24 0.86 1.41 14.82
C PHE A 24 1.55 0.09 15.18
N THR A 25 0.76 -0.91 15.57
CA THR A 25 1.22 -2.31 15.61
C THR A 25 1.68 -2.76 14.21
N PRO A 26 2.56 -3.76 14.11
CA PRO A 26 2.94 -4.32 12.80
C PRO A 26 1.75 -4.74 11.93
N GLY A 27 0.68 -5.24 12.56
CA GLY A 27 -0.57 -5.60 11.88
C GLY A 27 -1.33 -4.39 11.36
N GLN A 28 -1.49 -3.34 12.17
CA GLN A 28 -2.12 -2.08 11.72
C GLN A 28 -1.33 -1.42 10.58
N ALA A 29 0.00 -1.43 10.64
CA ALA A 29 0.84 -0.90 9.57
C ALA A 29 0.69 -1.70 8.25
N ALA A 30 0.49 -3.02 8.34
CA ALA A 30 0.19 -3.86 7.18
C ALA A 30 -1.21 -3.58 6.62
N ALA A 31 -2.23 -3.49 7.46
CA ALA A 31 -3.59 -3.15 7.04
C ALA A 31 -3.66 -1.78 6.36
N LEU A 32 -2.94 -0.78 6.88
CA LEU A 32 -2.83 0.52 6.24
C LEU A 32 -2.13 0.45 4.88
N ALA A 33 -1.09 -0.38 4.75
CA ALA A 33 -0.41 -0.58 3.47
C ALA A 33 -1.32 -1.26 2.43
N GLU A 34 -2.15 -2.21 2.85
CA GLU A 34 -3.15 -2.88 2.01
C GLU A 34 -4.25 -1.92 1.53
N ALA A 35 -4.80 -1.12 2.45
CA ALA A 35 -5.79 -0.09 2.11
C ALA A 35 -5.22 0.93 1.10
N ALA A 36 -4.02 1.46 1.38
CA ALA A 36 -3.35 2.41 0.48
C ALA A 36 -3.05 1.82 -0.90
N LEU A 37 -2.63 0.56 -0.98
CA LEU A 37 -2.42 -0.12 -2.25
C LEU A 37 -3.73 -0.28 -3.03
N THR A 38 -4.80 -0.70 -2.34
CA THR A 38 -6.13 -0.85 -2.95
C THR A 38 -6.63 0.46 -3.54
N ASP A 39 -6.51 1.55 -2.79
CA ASP A 39 -6.93 2.87 -3.25
C ASP A 39 -6.06 3.39 -4.40
N THR A 40 -4.76 3.12 -4.38
CA THR A 40 -3.85 3.43 -5.49
C THR A 40 -4.27 2.71 -6.77
N LEU A 41 -4.60 1.42 -6.69
CA LEU A 41 -5.03 0.64 -7.85
C LEU A 41 -6.36 1.15 -8.40
N ARG A 42 -7.32 1.52 -7.53
CA ARG A 42 -8.58 2.13 -7.95
C ARG A 42 -8.36 3.46 -8.68
N ALA A 43 -7.49 4.31 -8.14
CA ALA A 43 -7.19 5.60 -8.76
C ALA A 43 -6.51 5.44 -10.13
N VAL A 44 -5.54 4.54 -10.24
CA VAL A 44 -4.84 4.26 -11.50
C VAL A 44 -5.78 3.64 -12.53
N ALA A 45 -6.69 2.76 -12.13
CA ALA A 45 -7.70 2.19 -13.03
C ALA A 45 -8.70 3.23 -13.58
N ALA A 46 -8.88 4.35 -12.88
CA ALA A 46 -9.73 5.46 -13.30
C ALA A 46 -8.98 6.57 -14.06
N ALA A 47 -7.67 6.44 -14.26
CA ALA A 47 -6.87 7.45 -14.95
C ALA A 47 -7.17 7.47 -16.47
N PRO A 48 -7.12 8.64 -17.14
CA PRO A 48 -7.39 8.78 -18.58
C PRO A 48 -6.39 8.08 -19.51
#